data_AF-A0A0F6A6U9-F1
#
_entry.id   AF-A0A0F6A6U9-F1
#
_cell.length_a   1.000
_cell.length_b   1.000
_cell.length_c   1.000
_cell.angle_alpha   90.00
_cell.angle_beta   90.00
_cell.angle_gamma   90.00
#
_symmetry.space_group_name_H-M   'P 1'
#
loop_
_entity.id
_entity.type
_entity.pdbx_description
1 polymer ?
#
loop_
_entity_poly.entity_id
_entity_poly.type
_entity_poly.pdbx_seq_one_letter_code
_entity_poly.pdbx_strand_id
1 'polypeptide(L)'
;MAYRLNKLINIVMIMASCSAASVLAQDITPMSCYWQIDNQNEVGTWESQLCTNPLDGNASDVLVTNKINIPSQNTCIVTWHDGYRTELKGTVKVVGDRSSCYGGYAAFQSSPSERLVDGVIERRLDCRWTNTDNEAHKLTCDDVQGRTLNTLIATKLQIAGSNSCMMNFNEHALALFEDGVAIVDKKPSPNACDVGPVYFRGYPKHRIVDGFQETLLQCSWRKVNDNMRLKYCSDVGELGKEVTVVFESNGQPLSLIDAVNRQLLNGEIREDKTLNAINPPIYYRAY
;
A
#
# COMPACT_ATOMS: atom_id res chain seq x y z
N MET A 1 -55.95 32.19 -29.74
CA MET A 1 -55.01 32.48 -30.84
C MET A 1 -53.61 32.13 -30.33
N ALA A 2 -53.21 30.85 -30.18
CA ALA A 2 -52.99 29.77 -31.15
C ALA A 2 -51.80 30.00 -32.10
N TYR A 3 -50.70 29.30 -31.76
CA TYR A 3 -49.59 28.77 -32.57
C TYR A 3 -48.55 29.72 -33.18
N ARG A 4 -47.26 29.48 -32.83
CA ARG A 4 -46.32 28.69 -33.64
C ARG A 4 -45.27 27.93 -32.80
N LEU A 5 -45.20 26.63 -33.10
CA LEU A 5 -44.20 25.63 -32.74
C LEU A 5 -42.89 25.83 -33.53
N ASN A 6 -41.76 25.40 -32.96
CA ASN A 6 -40.58 24.72 -33.58
C ASN A 6 -39.31 25.09 -32.79
N LYS A 7 -38.51 24.20 -32.20
CA LYS A 7 -38.13 22.82 -32.54
C LYS A 7 -37.85 22.00 -31.28
N LEU A 8 -38.54 20.87 -31.19
CA LEU A 8 -38.07 19.64 -30.53
C LEU A 8 -36.98 19.02 -31.42
N ILE A 9 -35.83 18.66 -30.85
CA ILE A 9 -35.04 17.51 -31.33
C ILE A 9 -34.62 16.72 -30.09
N ASN A 10 -35.38 15.66 -29.82
CA ASN A 10 -34.90 14.45 -29.17
C ASN A 10 -33.81 13.84 -30.06
N ILE A 11 -32.63 13.54 -29.50
CA ILE A 11 -31.80 12.45 -30.01
C ILE A 11 -31.63 11.43 -28.88
N VAL A 12 -32.26 10.30 -29.17
CA VAL A 12 -32.20 9.01 -28.51
C VAL A 12 -30.87 8.32 -28.86
N MET A 13 -30.26 7.71 -27.84
CA MET A 13 -29.30 6.58 -27.83
C MET A 13 -28.15 6.51 -28.86
N ILE A 14 -26.92 6.30 -28.34
CA ILE A 14 -26.17 5.06 -28.60
C ILE A 14 -25.46 4.65 -27.30
N MET A 15 -25.98 3.62 -26.63
CA MET A 15 -25.16 2.76 -25.78
C MET A 15 -24.27 1.95 -26.72
N ALA A 16 -22.98 2.30 -26.79
CA ALA A 16 -21.94 1.42 -27.30
C ALA A 16 -21.15 0.94 -26.09
N SER A 17 -21.37 -0.33 -25.78
CA SER A 17 -20.65 -1.18 -24.85
C SER A 17 -19.12 -1.04 -25.01
N CYS A 18 -18.49 -0.35 -24.07
CA CYS A 18 -17.15 -0.71 -23.63
C CYS A 18 -17.27 -1.28 -22.22
N SER A 19 -17.01 -2.58 -22.14
CA SER A 19 -16.93 -3.38 -20.93
C SER A 19 -16.12 -2.66 -19.85
N ALA A 20 -16.61 -2.77 -18.63
CA ALA A 20 -16.10 -2.22 -17.40
C ALA A 20 -14.56 -2.11 -17.32
N ALA A 21 -14.07 -0.88 -17.38
CA ALA A 21 -13.00 -0.46 -16.51
C ALA A 21 -13.58 0.68 -15.68
N SER A 22 -14.25 0.34 -14.57
CA SER A 22 -14.44 1.29 -13.48
C SER A 22 -13.07 1.56 -12.86
N VAL A 23 -12.24 2.34 -13.56
CA VAL A 23 -11.28 3.17 -12.86
C VAL A 23 -12.15 4.16 -12.12
N LEU A 24 -12.44 3.88 -10.86
CA LEU A 24 -12.94 4.90 -9.95
C LEU A 24 -11.86 5.99 -9.97
N ALA A 25 -12.05 7.02 -10.79
CA ALA A 25 -11.29 8.24 -10.68
C ALA A 25 -11.55 8.70 -9.25
N GLN A 26 -10.58 8.51 -8.36
CA GLN A 26 -10.72 8.96 -6.98
C GLN A 26 -10.61 10.47 -7.02
N ASP A 27 -11.76 11.10 -6.80
CA ASP A 27 -11.90 12.54 -6.85
C ASP A 27 -10.94 13.18 -5.85
N ILE A 28 -10.16 14.13 -6.35
CA ILE A 28 -9.34 15.01 -5.54
C ILE A 28 -10.31 16.03 -4.92
N THR A 29 -10.44 16.04 -3.60
CA THR A 29 -11.37 16.93 -2.90
C THR A 29 -10.61 18.07 -2.21
N PRO A 30 -10.99 19.35 -2.41
CA PRO A 30 -10.42 20.44 -1.63
C PRO A 30 -10.62 20.21 -0.13
N MET A 31 -9.60 20.47 0.68
CA MET A 31 -9.69 20.38 2.13
C MET A 31 -10.19 21.70 2.71
N SER A 32 -10.94 21.64 3.82
CA SER A 32 -11.33 22.83 4.59
C SER A 32 -10.18 23.20 5.53
N CYS A 33 -9.59 24.38 5.37
CA CYS A 33 -8.37 24.78 6.07
C CYS A 33 -8.48 26.16 6.70
N TYR A 34 -7.71 26.36 7.78
CA TYR A 34 -7.57 27.63 8.47
C TYR A 34 -6.11 27.88 8.85
N TRP A 35 -5.76 29.15 9.02
CA TRP A 35 -4.43 29.56 9.45
C TRP A 35 -4.42 29.79 10.97
N GLN A 36 -3.36 29.32 11.61
CA GLN A 36 -3.06 29.55 13.02
C GLN A 36 -1.72 30.27 13.13
N ILE A 37 -1.64 31.29 13.98
CA ILE A 37 -0.38 31.96 14.31
C ILE A 37 0.33 31.12 15.36
N ASP A 38 1.52 30.63 15.02
CA ASP A 38 2.36 29.84 15.92
C ASP A 38 3.24 30.75 16.79
N ASN A 39 3.79 31.80 16.19
CA ASN A 39 4.64 32.77 16.85
C ASN A 39 4.65 34.10 16.10
N GLN A 40 4.85 35.21 16.81
CA GLN A 40 5.01 36.53 16.22
C GLN A 40 5.98 37.36 17.06
N ASN A 41 6.94 37.99 16.40
CA ASN A 41 7.88 38.92 17.01
C ASN A 41 8.25 40.06 16.04
N GLU A 42 9.24 40.86 16.40
CA GLU A 42 9.72 42.00 15.59
C GLU A 42 10.32 41.59 14.23
N VAL A 43 10.77 40.33 14.11
CA VAL A 43 11.40 39.81 12.89
C VAL A 43 10.35 39.29 11.91
N GLY A 44 9.28 38.65 12.40
CA GLY A 44 8.26 38.10 11.52
C GLY A 44 7.10 37.41 12.23
N THR A 45 6.24 36.81 11.41
CA THR A 45 5.09 36.00 11.83
C THR A 45 5.24 34.60 11.27
N TRP A 46 5.13 33.59 12.14
CA TRP A 46 5.12 32.18 11.79
C TRP A 46 3.69 31.67 11.91
N GLU A 47 3.20 31.05 10.85
CA GLU A 47 1.83 30.55 10.78
C GLU A 47 1.82 29.13 10.22
N SER A 48 0.94 28.30 10.78
CA SER A 48 0.64 26.96 10.31
C SER A 48 -0.75 26.93 9.68
N GLN A 49 -0.88 26.29 8.53
CA GLN A 49 -2.19 25.97 7.95
C GLN A 49 -2.58 24.56 8.35
N LEU A 50 -3.70 24.47 9.06
CA LEU A 50 -4.32 23.23 9.49
C LEU A 50 -5.58 23.00 8.65
N CYS A 51 -5.82 21.76 8.25
CA CYS A 51 -7.03 21.37 7.54
C CYS A 51 -7.79 20.31 8.30
N THR A 52 -9.12 20.41 8.29
CA THR A 52 -10.00 19.40 8.87
C THR A 52 -9.69 18.04 8.27
N ASN A 53 -9.59 17.03 9.13
CA ASN A 53 -9.29 15.67 8.71
C ASN A 53 -10.36 15.17 7.73
N PRO A 54 -9.97 14.73 6.52
CA PRO A 54 -10.93 14.41 5.45
C PRO A 54 -11.64 13.06 5.65
N LEU A 55 -11.18 12.23 6.59
CA LEU A 55 -11.77 10.93 6.88
C LEU A 55 -12.69 10.95 8.11
N ASP A 56 -12.34 11.74 9.12
CA ASP A 56 -13.09 11.85 10.38
C ASP A 56 -12.97 13.27 10.94
N GLY A 57 -14.07 14.02 10.94
CA GLY A 57 -14.09 15.40 11.45
C GLY A 57 -13.84 15.52 12.96
N ASN A 58 -13.82 14.42 13.71
CA ASN A 58 -13.46 14.40 15.13
C ASN A 58 -11.98 14.07 15.37
N ALA A 59 -11.25 13.63 14.34
CA ALA A 59 -9.82 13.40 14.42
C ALA A 59 -9.05 14.73 14.41
N SER A 60 -7.79 14.70 14.85
CA SER A 60 -6.95 15.89 14.84
C SER A 60 -6.78 16.45 13.43
N ASP A 61 -6.74 17.78 13.33
CA ASP A 61 -6.49 18.47 12.09
C ASP A 61 -5.11 18.12 11.50
N VAL A 62 -5.04 18.19 10.18
CA VAL A 62 -3.88 17.83 9.38
C VAL A 62 -3.07 19.09 9.08
N LEU A 63 -1.81 19.11 9.49
CA LEU A 63 -0.88 20.17 9.12
C LEU A 63 -0.48 20.04 7.65
N VAL A 64 -0.81 21.07 6.84
CA VAL A 64 -0.57 21.03 5.39
C VAL A 64 0.48 22.02 4.90
N THR A 65 0.76 23.09 5.65
CA THR A 65 1.88 24.00 5.34
C THR A 65 2.26 24.86 6.54
N ASN A 66 3.53 25.27 6.58
CA ASN A 66 4.02 26.33 7.46
C ASN A 66 4.46 27.50 6.58
N LYS A 67 4.20 28.74 6.99
CA LYS A 67 4.76 29.92 6.34
C LYS A 67 5.39 30.87 7.35
N ILE A 68 6.34 31.65 6.86
CA ILE A 68 7.04 32.70 7.59
C ILE A 68 6.92 33.98 6.78
N ASN A 69 6.35 35.02 7.38
CA ASN A 69 6.29 36.35 6.80
C ASN A 69 7.28 37.27 7.52
N ILE A 70 8.21 37.88 6.78
CA ILE A 70 9.23 38.81 7.27
C ILE A 70 8.96 40.17 6.61
N PRO A 71 8.15 41.04 7.22
CA PRO A 71 7.70 42.28 6.58
C PRO A 71 8.85 43.22 6.23
N SER A 72 9.89 43.28 7.07
CA SER A 72 11.07 44.15 6.87
C SER A 72 11.87 43.82 5.60
N GLN A 73 11.76 42.58 5.10
CA GLN A 73 12.44 42.11 3.89
C GLN A 73 11.48 41.95 2.71
N ASN A 74 10.18 42.21 2.89
CA ASN A 74 9.12 41.87 1.93
C ASN A 74 9.20 40.40 1.46
N THR A 75 9.56 39.50 2.38
CA THR A 75 9.81 38.08 2.09
C THR A 75 8.75 37.23 2.76
N CYS A 76 8.16 36.31 1.98
CA CYS A 76 7.32 35.25 2.52
C CYS A 76 7.84 33.89 2.06
N ILE A 77 8.08 32.99 3.01
CA ILE A 77 8.58 31.65 2.77
C ILE A 77 7.46 30.68 3.14
N VAL A 78 7.10 29.77 2.25
CA VAL A 78 6.08 28.75 2.48
C VAL A 78 6.69 27.36 2.29
N THR A 79 6.43 26.46 3.22
CA THR A 79 6.84 25.06 3.19
C THR A 79 5.59 24.21 3.17
N TRP A 80 5.34 23.54 2.05
CA TRP A 80 4.19 22.66 1.89
C TRP A 80 4.49 21.25 2.39
N HIS A 81 3.50 20.65 3.01
CA HIS A 81 3.52 19.30 3.53
C HIS A 81 2.55 18.45 2.70
N ASP A 82 2.88 18.25 1.42
CA ASP A 82 2.15 17.31 0.55
C ASP A 82 2.75 15.90 0.60
N GLY A 83 2.12 14.98 -0.12
CA GLY A 83 2.50 13.58 -0.19
C GLY A 83 1.55 12.65 0.55
N TYR A 84 1.86 11.37 0.48
CA TYR A 84 1.08 10.32 1.13
C TYR A 84 1.16 10.44 2.65
N ARG A 85 0.06 10.09 3.31
CA ARG A 85 -0.16 10.10 4.76
C ARG A 85 -0.76 8.75 5.14
N THR A 86 0.02 7.91 5.81
CA THR A 86 -0.37 6.55 6.20
C THR A 86 -1.62 6.58 7.08
N GLU A 87 -1.69 7.51 8.02
CA GLU A 87 -2.83 7.72 8.92
C GLU A 87 -4.12 8.13 8.19
N LEU A 88 -3.99 8.85 7.08
CA LEU A 88 -5.13 9.23 6.23
C LEU A 88 -5.38 8.21 5.11
N LYS A 89 -4.54 7.19 4.99
CA LYS A 89 -4.58 6.20 3.91
C LYS A 89 -4.72 6.87 2.52
N GLY A 90 -4.05 8.00 2.32
CA GLY A 90 -4.26 8.87 1.16
C GLY A 90 -3.19 9.94 1.02
N THR A 91 -3.31 10.76 -0.01
CA THR A 91 -2.32 11.77 -0.39
C THR A 91 -2.90 13.17 -0.21
N VAL A 92 -2.20 13.99 0.57
CA VAL A 92 -2.41 15.45 0.57
C VAL A 92 -1.68 16.02 -0.64
N LYS A 93 -2.36 16.81 -1.44
CA LYS A 93 -1.84 17.46 -2.64
C LYS A 93 -1.98 18.97 -2.52
N VAL A 94 -1.02 19.69 -3.07
CA VAL A 94 -1.13 21.15 -3.23
C VAL A 94 -1.51 21.46 -4.66
N VAL A 95 -2.60 22.21 -4.81
CA VAL A 95 -3.11 22.71 -6.08
C VAL A 95 -2.91 24.22 -6.12
N GLY A 96 -2.40 24.74 -7.24
CA GLY A 96 -2.07 26.16 -7.42
C GLY A 96 -0.58 26.46 -7.32
N ASP A 97 -0.25 27.73 -7.14
CA ASP A 97 1.14 28.19 -7.02
C ASP A 97 1.71 27.83 -5.65
N ARG A 98 2.80 27.05 -5.67
CA ARG A 98 3.50 26.57 -4.47
C ARG A 98 4.50 27.58 -3.91
N SER A 99 4.88 28.57 -4.71
CA SER A 99 5.94 29.53 -4.36
C SER A 99 5.42 30.75 -3.59
N SER A 100 4.11 31.01 -3.67
CA SER A 100 3.47 32.11 -2.96
C SER A 100 2.72 31.62 -1.72
N CYS A 101 2.79 32.42 -0.66
CA CYS A 101 2.10 32.13 0.60
C CYS A 101 0.56 32.15 0.52
N TYR A 102 -0.01 32.52 -0.63
CA TYR A 102 -1.45 32.71 -0.82
C TYR A 102 -1.99 32.14 -2.15
N GLY A 103 -1.15 31.51 -2.98
CA GLY A 103 -1.53 31.04 -4.32
C GLY A 103 -1.92 29.57 -4.43
N GLY A 104 -1.81 28.82 -3.33
CA GLY A 104 -2.08 27.38 -3.29
C GLY A 104 -3.12 26.99 -2.24
N TYR A 105 -3.75 25.84 -2.42
CA TYR A 105 -4.61 25.21 -1.43
C TYR A 105 -4.36 23.70 -1.35
N ALA A 106 -4.69 23.11 -0.19
CA ALA A 106 -4.59 21.68 0.03
C ALA A 106 -5.83 20.93 -0.47
N ALA A 107 -5.60 19.80 -1.10
CA ALA A 107 -6.62 18.86 -1.54
C ALA A 107 -6.24 17.45 -1.12
N PHE A 108 -7.22 16.59 -0.88
CA PHE A 108 -7.01 15.21 -0.47
C PHE A 108 -7.38 14.26 -1.59
N GLN A 109 -6.57 13.23 -1.76
CA GLN A 109 -6.87 12.09 -2.61
C GLN A 109 -6.72 10.81 -1.80
N SER A 110 -7.85 10.19 -1.46
CA SER A 110 -7.84 8.86 -0.82
C SER A 110 -7.11 7.87 -1.73
N SER A 111 -6.33 6.94 -1.16
CA SER A 111 -5.82 5.82 -1.95
C SER A 111 -6.86 4.71 -2.04
N PRO A 112 -6.93 3.95 -3.14
CA PRO A 112 -7.95 2.93 -3.29
C PRO A 112 -7.67 1.75 -2.37
N SER A 113 -8.72 1.18 -1.78
CA SER A 113 -8.62 -0.05 -0.97
C SER A 113 -8.24 -1.26 -1.83
N GLU A 114 -8.66 -1.27 -3.10
CA GLU A 114 -8.27 -2.26 -4.09
C GLU A 114 -7.97 -1.57 -5.43
N ARG A 115 -6.99 -2.08 -6.17
CA ARG A 115 -6.67 -1.59 -7.51
C ARG A 115 -6.32 -2.74 -8.44
N LEU A 116 -6.57 -2.56 -9.73
CA LEU A 116 -6.19 -3.51 -10.77
C LEU A 116 -4.87 -3.05 -11.41
N VAL A 117 -3.81 -3.85 -11.26
CA VAL A 117 -2.50 -3.59 -11.85
C VAL A 117 -2.12 -4.82 -12.66
N ASP A 118 -1.90 -4.64 -13.96
CA ASP A 118 -1.55 -5.72 -14.89
C ASP A 118 -2.49 -6.94 -14.83
N GLY A 119 -3.79 -6.69 -14.66
CA GLY A 119 -4.81 -7.73 -14.56
C GLY A 119 -4.87 -8.45 -13.20
N VAL A 120 -4.06 -8.04 -12.22
CA VAL A 120 -4.06 -8.58 -10.85
C VAL A 120 -4.69 -7.58 -9.89
N ILE A 121 -5.62 -8.06 -9.06
CA ILE A 121 -6.21 -7.24 -8.00
C ILE A 121 -5.19 -7.15 -6.86
N GLU A 122 -4.80 -5.92 -6.54
CA GLU A 122 -4.00 -5.61 -5.38
C GLU A 122 -4.86 -4.97 -4.29
N ARG A 123 -4.60 -5.32 -3.04
CA ARG A 123 -5.36 -4.83 -1.87
C ARG A 123 -4.47 -3.96 -1.01
N ARG A 124 -4.89 -2.74 -0.69
CA ARG A 124 -4.13 -1.88 0.22
C ARG A 124 -4.09 -2.51 1.60
N LEU A 125 -2.90 -2.70 2.14
CA LEU A 125 -2.71 -3.18 3.49
C LEU A 125 -3.01 -2.08 4.52
N ASP A 126 -3.43 -2.49 5.71
CA ASP A 126 -3.59 -1.55 6.81
C ASP A 126 -2.26 -1.36 7.53
N CYS A 127 -1.60 -0.25 7.27
CA CYS A 127 -0.29 0.07 7.80
C CYS A 127 -0.37 1.17 8.83
N ARG A 128 0.49 1.11 9.84
CA ARG A 128 0.51 2.08 10.94
C ARG A 128 1.92 2.38 11.41
N TRP A 129 2.15 3.67 11.63
CA TRP A 129 3.32 4.13 12.36
C TRP A 129 3.07 4.00 13.86
N THR A 130 3.93 3.25 14.53
CA THR A 130 3.95 3.11 15.99
C THR A 130 5.17 3.81 16.55
N ASN A 131 4.98 4.66 17.56
CA ASN A 131 6.09 5.28 18.27
C ASN A 131 6.71 4.24 19.21
N THR A 132 8.03 4.07 19.14
CA THR A 132 8.72 3.10 20.00
C THR A 132 9.52 3.73 21.12
N ASP A 133 10.19 4.87 20.89
CA ASP A 133 10.95 5.66 21.88
C ASP A 133 11.49 6.93 21.21
N ASN A 134 11.56 8.07 21.93
CA ASN A 134 12.29 9.30 21.52
C ASN A 134 12.29 9.59 20.01
N GLU A 135 11.12 9.89 19.44
CA GLU A 135 10.95 10.30 18.03
C GLU A 135 11.21 9.18 17.00
N ALA A 136 11.47 7.95 17.44
CA ALA A 136 11.58 6.78 16.59
C ALA A 136 10.23 6.11 16.37
N HIS A 137 9.92 5.86 15.10
CA HIS A 137 8.70 5.22 14.67
C HIS A 137 8.99 3.97 13.83
N LYS A 138 8.10 2.98 13.92
CA LYS A 138 8.13 1.75 13.13
C LYS A 138 6.84 1.62 12.33
N LEU A 139 6.98 1.32 11.04
CA LEU A 139 5.87 0.99 10.15
C LEU A 139 5.70 -0.52 10.09
N THR A 140 4.55 -0.98 10.55
CA THR A 140 4.08 -2.35 10.37
C THR A 140 2.75 -2.34 9.64
N CYS A 141 2.40 -3.45 9.02
CA CYS A 141 1.10 -3.61 8.39
C CYS A 141 0.44 -4.92 8.83
N ASP A 142 -0.88 -4.89 8.85
CA ASP A 142 -1.68 -6.10 8.99
C ASP A 142 -1.72 -6.83 7.63
N ASP A 143 -1.79 -8.16 7.66
CA ASP A 143 -1.98 -8.96 6.45
C ASP A 143 -3.41 -8.85 5.90
N VAL A 144 -3.69 -9.51 4.79
CA VAL A 144 -5.03 -9.49 4.17
C VAL A 144 -6.11 -10.19 5.00
N GLN A 145 -5.73 -10.91 6.05
CA GLN A 145 -6.60 -11.54 7.04
C GLN A 145 -6.76 -10.66 8.29
N GLY A 146 -6.13 -9.48 8.35
CA GLY A 146 -6.17 -8.56 9.48
C GLY A 146 -5.25 -8.96 10.64
N ARG A 147 -4.32 -9.91 10.45
CA ARG A 147 -3.33 -10.30 11.44
C ARG A 147 -2.17 -9.31 11.38
N THR A 148 -1.81 -8.75 12.53
CA THR A 148 -0.64 -7.88 12.63
C THR A 148 0.64 -8.67 12.43
N LEU A 149 1.33 -8.39 11.33
CA LEU A 149 2.65 -8.94 11.09
C LEU A 149 3.68 -8.09 11.82
N ASN A 150 4.54 -8.72 12.61
CA ASN A 150 5.72 -8.08 13.21
C ASN A 150 6.84 -7.83 12.17
N THR A 151 6.45 -7.64 10.92
CA THR A 151 7.32 -7.37 9.79
C THR A 151 7.53 -5.85 9.71
N LEU A 152 8.76 -5.41 9.98
CA LEU A 152 9.13 -4.00 9.91
C LEU A 152 9.35 -3.59 8.45
N ILE A 153 8.38 -2.89 7.87
CA ILE A 153 8.48 -2.36 6.50
C ILE A 153 9.40 -1.14 6.47
N ALA A 154 9.30 -0.27 7.47
CA ALA A 154 10.15 0.90 7.56
C ALA A 154 10.32 1.36 9.00
N THR A 155 11.37 2.13 9.25
CA THR A 155 11.55 2.90 10.48
C THR A 155 11.86 4.34 10.13
N LYS A 156 11.40 5.29 10.93
CA LYS A 156 11.79 6.70 10.79
C LYS A 156 12.16 7.32 12.13
N LEU A 157 13.09 8.26 12.10
CA LEU A 157 13.26 9.27 13.15
C LEU A 157 12.59 10.55 12.67
N GLN A 158 11.68 11.11 13.47
CA GLN A 158 10.98 12.34 13.12
C GLN A 158 10.86 13.25 14.34
N ILE A 159 11.55 14.39 14.28
CA ILE A 159 11.43 15.41 15.33
C ILE A 159 9.98 15.89 15.40
N ALA A 160 9.43 15.98 16.61
CA ALA A 160 8.04 16.41 16.80
C ALA A 160 7.79 17.78 16.15
N GLY A 161 6.75 17.88 15.32
CA GLY A 161 6.41 19.12 14.59
C GLY A 161 7.37 19.46 13.44
N SER A 162 8.28 18.55 13.07
CA SER A 162 9.22 18.72 11.96
C SER A 162 8.89 17.80 10.78
N ASN A 163 9.24 18.30 9.59
CA ASN A 163 9.25 17.55 8.34
C ASN A 163 10.61 16.92 8.03
N SER A 164 11.59 17.12 8.90
CA SER A 164 12.88 16.47 8.76
C SER A 164 12.77 15.05 9.30
N CYS A 165 12.75 14.10 8.38
CA CYS A 165 12.73 12.68 8.72
C CYS A 165 14.01 12.00 8.26
N MET A 166 14.43 10.99 9.01
CA MET A 166 15.42 10.02 8.55
C MET A 166 14.73 8.67 8.45
N MET A 167 14.53 8.19 7.23
CA MET A 167 13.81 6.97 6.90
C MET A 167 14.77 5.85 6.55
N ASN A 168 14.52 4.67 7.13
CA ASN A 168 15.08 3.41 6.69
C ASN A 168 13.95 2.52 6.16
N PHE A 169 14.01 2.16 4.87
CA PHE A 169 13.01 1.32 4.22
C PHE A 169 13.56 -0.09 4.01
N ASN A 170 12.84 -1.07 4.56
CA ASN A 170 13.20 -2.48 4.48
C ASN A 170 12.48 -3.13 3.30
N GLU A 171 13.12 -3.12 2.14
CA GLU A 171 12.56 -3.71 0.93
C GLU A 171 12.37 -5.24 1.04
N HIS A 172 13.23 -5.92 1.81
CA HIS A 172 13.12 -7.36 2.04
C HIS A 172 11.87 -7.74 2.82
N ALA A 173 11.37 -6.87 3.70
CA ALA A 173 10.14 -7.11 4.45
C ALA A 173 8.92 -7.29 3.54
N LEU A 174 8.93 -6.70 2.34
CA LEU A 174 7.82 -6.82 1.41
C LEU A 174 7.60 -8.26 0.90
N ALA A 175 8.66 -9.07 0.90
CA ALA A 175 8.62 -10.47 0.48
C ALA A 175 8.27 -11.44 1.61
N LEU A 176 8.03 -10.96 2.84
CA LEU A 176 7.75 -11.82 4.01
C LEU A 176 6.26 -12.13 4.19
N PHE A 177 5.40 -11.61 3.34
CA PHE A 177 3.97 -11.90 3.39
C PHE A 177 3.69 -13.33 2.91
N GLU A 178 2.75 -14.01 3.57
CA GLU A 178 2.27 -15.32 3.13
C GLU A 178 1.39 -15.16 1.87
N ASP A 179 1.44 -16.13 0.96
CA ASP A 179 0.61 -16.22 -0.24
C ASP A 179 0.69 -15.05 -1.24
N GLY A 180 1.67 -14.16 -1.09
CA GLY A 180 1.90 -13.06 -2.00
C GLY A 180 3.08 -12.18 -1.58
N VAL A 181 3.09 -10.97 -2.12
CA VAL A 181 4.09 -9.94 -1.79
C VAL A 181 3.40 -8.62 -1.49
N ALA A 182 3.98 -7.83 -0.59
CA ALA A 182 3.65 -6.43 -0.48
C ALA A 182 4.40 -5.62 -1.54
N ILE A 183 3.81 -4.51 -1.97
CA ILE A 183 4.28 -3.68 -3.07
C ILE A 183 4.15 -2.23 -2.62
N VAL A 184 5.22 -1.48 -2.88
CA VAL A 184 5.24 -0.03 -2.77
C VAL A 184 5.74 0.48 -4.13
N ASP A 185 4.93 1.28 -4.82
CA ASP A 185 5.21 1.68 -6.22
C ASP A 185 6.54 2.41 -6.38
N LYS A 186 6.92 3.17 -5.36
CA LYS A 186 8.16 3.95 -5.35
C LYS A 186 8.83 3.82 -4.00
N LYS A 187 10.09 3.37 -4.02
CA LYS A 187 10.94 3.37 -2.84
C LYS A 187 11.01 4.78 -2.25
N PRO A 188 10.71 4.97 -0.96
CA PRO A 188 10.79 6.28 -0.32
C PRO A 188 12.24 6.76 -0.29
N SER A 189 12.43 8.08 -0.38
CA SER A 189 13.75 8.67 -0.20
C SER A 189 14.21 8.57 1.26
N PRO A 190 15.53 8.61 1.54
CA PRO A 190 16.03 8.56 2.92
C PRO A 190 15.53 9.69 3.82
N ASN A 191 15.02 10.78 3.25
CA ASN A 191 14.46 11.92 3.96
C ASN A 191 12.92 11.97 3.94
N ALA A 192 12.25 10.94 3.42
CA ALA A 192 10.79 10.89 3.41
C ALA A 192 10.23 10.73 4.83
N CYS A 193 9.11 11.37 5.13
CA CYS A 193 8.40 11.18 6.41
C CYS A 193 7.35 10.08 6.38
N ASP A 194 7.08 9.52 5.19
CA ASP A 194 6.12 8.45 5.02
C ASP A 194 6.52 7.51 3.90
N VAL A 195 5.92 6.33 3.90
CA VAL A 195 5.98 5.35 2.82
C VAL A 195 4.68 5.46 2.03
N GLY A 196 4.74 5.41 0.70
CA GLY A 196 3.53 5.37 -0.13
C GLY A 196 2.60 4.21 0.25
N PRO A 197 1.37 4.16 -0.32
CA PRO A 197 0.43 3.12 0.01
C PRO A 197 1.04 1.75 -0.26
N VAL A 198 0.95 0.86 0.73
CA VAL A 198 1.44 -0.52 0.63
C VAL A 198 0.30 -1.39 0.15
N TYR A 199 0.51 -2.10 -0.95
CA TYR A 199 -0.46 -2.99 -1.57
C TYR A 199 -0.01 -4.43 -1.48
N PHE A 200 -0.90 -5.36 -1.17
CA PHE A 200 -0.66 -6.79 -1.27
C PHE A 200 -1.09 -7.30 -2.64
N ARG A 201 -0.19 -8.04 -3.28
CA ARG A 201 -0.43 -8.78 -4.51
C ARG A 201 -0.29 -10.26 -4.21
N GLY A 202 -1.41 -10.97 -4.23
CA GLY A 202 -1.43 -12.42 -4.07
C GLY A 202 -0.81 -13.13 -5.27
N TYR A 203 -0.20 -14.28 -5.04
CA TYR A 203 0.27 -15.11 -6.15
C TYR A 203 -0.91 -15.63 -6.99
N PRO A 204 -0.76 -15.76 -8.32
CA PRO A 204 -1.81 -16.29 -9.17
C PRO A 204 -2.21 -17.69 -8.71
N LYS A 205 -3.51 -17.90 -8.46
CA LYS A 205 -4.04 -19.24 -8.10
C LYS A 205 -3.83 -20.25 -9.21
N HIS A 206 -3.96 -19.81 -10.45
CA HIS A 206 -3.68 -20.60 -11.64
C HIS A 206 -2.84 -19.78 -12.60
N ARG A 207 -1.90 -20.42 -13.28
CA ARG A 207 -1.08 -19.80 -14.32
C ARG A 207 -0.64 -20.84 -15.34
N ILE A 208 -0.14 -20.37 -16.49
CA ILE A 208 0.45 -21.22 -17.52
C ILE A 208 1.94 -20.92 -17.57
N VAL A 209 2.78 -21.93 -17.37
CA VAL A 209 4.24 -21.83 -17.43
C VAL A 209 4.76 -22.94 -18.33
N ASP A 210 5.51 -22.57 -19.36
CA ASP A 210 5.97 -23.44 -20.46
C ASP A 210 4.86 -24.32 -21.07
N GLY A 211 3.64 -23.78 -21.18
CA GLY A 211 2.49 -24.49 -21.76
C GLY A 211 1.75 -25.44 -20.81
N PHE A 212 2.21 -25.61 -19.58
CA PHE A 212 1.55 -26.41 -18.56
C PHE A 212 0.75 -25.56 -17.58
N GLN A 213 -0.39 -26.07 -17.14
CA GLN A 213 -1.18 -25.44 -16.09
C GLN A 213 -0.54 -25.70 -14.73
N GLU A 214 -0.26 -24.61 -14.02
CA GLU A 214 0.21 -24.63 -12.63
C GLU A 214 -0.88 -24.07 -11.70
N THR A 215 -1.10 -24.74 -10.58
CA THR A 215 -2.07 -24.34 -9.55
C THR A 215 -1.33 -24.09 -8.24
N LEU A 216 -1.55 -22.93 -7.64
CA LEU A 216 -0.96 -22.54 -6.37
C LEU A 216 -1.48 -23.46 -5.26
N LEU A 217 -0.55 -24.10 -4.55
CA LEU A 217 -0.88 -24.96 -3.43
C LEU A 217 -1.09 -24.15 -2.15
N GLN A 218 -2.09 -24.53 -1.37
CA GLN A 218 -2.31 -23.99 -0.04
C GLN A 218 -1.42 -24.75 0.93
N CYS A 219 -0.40 -24.07 1.47
CA CYS A 219 0.58 -24.71 2.33
C CYS A 219 0.62 -24.07 3.72
N SER A 220 0.68 -24.90 4.77
CA SER A 220 0.73 -24.42 6.15
C SER A 220 1.83 -25.13 6.94
N TRP A 221 2.43 -24.40 7.88
CA TRP A 221 3.36 -24.98 8.84
C TRP A 221 2.62 -25.62 10.01
N ARG A 222 3.00 -26.85 10.36
CA ARG A 222 2.54 -27.55 11.57
C ARG A 222 3.74 -27.86 12.45
N LYS A 223 3.69 -27.40 13.70
CA LYS A 223 4.72 -27.74 14.69
C LYS A 223 4.59 -29.21 15.07
N VAL A 224 5.72 -29.90 15.13
CA VAL A 224 5.80 -31.24 15.71
C VAL A 224 6.35 -31.15 17.13
N ASN A 225 7.34 -30.27 17.36
CA ASN A 225 7.83 -29.86 18.68
C ASN A 225 8.47 -28.45 18.58
N ASP A 226 9.08 -27.97 19.66
CA ASP A 226 9.66 -26.61 19.71
C ASP A 226 10.77 -26.37 18.68
N ASN A 227 11.47 -27.44 18.29
CA ASN A 227 12.62 -27.38 17.38
C ASN A 227 12.29 -27.90 15.99
N MET A 228 11.08 -28.38 15.75
CA MET A 228 10.73 -29.11 14.53
C MET A 228 9.34 -28.75 14.03
N ARG A 229 9.27 -28.38 12.75
CA ARG A 229 8.00 -28.11 12.06
C ARG A 229 8.03 -28.65 10.64
N LEU A 230 6.84 -28.94 10.12
CA LEU A 230 6.60 -29.51 8.81
C LEU A 230 5.71 -28.58 8.00
N LYS A 231 6.05 -28.32 6.74
CA LYS A 231 5.19 -27.59 5.81
C LYS A 231 4.38 -28.59 5.00
N TYR A 232 3.06 -28.55 5.16
CA TYR A 232 2.11 -29.40 4.45
C TYR A 232 1.41 -28.59 3.39
N CYS A 233 1.24 -29.15 2.19
CA CYS A 233 0.44 -28.58 1.12
C CYS A 233 -0.76 -29.47 0.83
N SER A 234 -1.95 -28.88 0.72
CA SER A 234 -3.19 -29.59 0.39
C SER A 234 -3.44 -29.59 -1.12
N ASP A 235 -4.34 -30.48 -1.55
CA ASP A 235 -4.90 -30.57 -2.89
C ASP A 235 -3.85 -30.80 -4.00
N VAL A 236 -2.83 -31.61 -3.69
CA VAL A 236 -1.75 -31.93 -4.63
C VAL A 236 -2.19 -32.99 -5.63
N GLY A 237 -2.59 -32.55 -6.82
CA GLY A 237 -3.05 -33.41 -7.92
C GLY A 237 -4.47 -33.93 -7.76
N GLU A 238 -4.96 -34.10 -6.54
CA GLU A 238 -6.33 -34.50 -6.22
C GLU A 238 -6.81 -33.78 -4.96
N LEU A 239 -8.10 -33.44 -4.91
CA LEU A 239 -8.73 -32.75 -3.78
C LEU A 239 -8.57 -33.58 -2.49
N GLY A 240 -8.14 -32.94 -1.40
CA GLY A 240 -7.92 -33.58 -0.10
C GLY A 240 -6.60 -34.34 0.04
N LYS A 241 -5.81 -34.47 -1.04
CA LYS A 241 -4.48 -35.07 -0.95
C LYS A 241 -3.48 -34.08 -0.35
N GLU A 242 -2.99 -34.41 0.83
CA GLU A 242 -2.00 -33.61 1.55
C GLU A 242 -0.61 -34.25 1.47
N VAL A 243 0.41 -33.43 1.27
CA VAL A 243 1.81 -33.88 1.21
C VAL A 243 2.71 -32.96 2.03
N THR A 244 3.76 -33.53 2.63
CA THR A 244 4.79 -32.77 3.33
C THR A 244 5.87 -32.34 2.35
N VAL A 245 6.05 -31.04 2.16
CA VAL A 245 6.99 -30.47 1.17
C VAL A 245 8.28 -29.95 1.80
N VAL A 246 8.26 -29.58 3.07
CA VAL A 246 9.45 -29.11 3.80
C VAL A 246 9.46 -29.68 5.21
N PHE A 247 10.64 -30.12 5.64
CA PHE A 247 10.97 -30.46 7.01
C PHE A 247 11.94 -29.42 7.55
N GLU A 248 11.61 -28.75 8.66
CA GLU A 248 12.54 -27.82 9.32
C GLU A 248 12.89 -28.34 10.71
N SER A 249 14.19 -28.39 10.99
CA SER A 249 14.75 -28.75 12.30
C SER A 249 15.77 -27.72 12.74
N ASN A 250 15.63 -27.18 13.95
CA ASN A 250 16.48 -26.12 14.51
C ASN A 250 16.67 -24.93 13.54
N GLY A 251 15.60 -24.53 12.83
CA GLY A 251 15.62 -23.44 11.87
C GLY A 251 16.32 -23.75 10.53
N GLN A 252 16.74 -25.01 10.30
CA GLN A 252 17.32 -25.45 9.04
C GLN A 252 16.26 -26.17 8.19
N PRO A 253 15.79 -25.59 7.08
CA PRO A 253 14.80 -26.23 6.21
C PRO A 253 15.47 -27.23 5.25
N LEU A 254 14.85 -28.41 5.14
CA LEU A 254 15.13 -29.45 4.17
C LEU A 254 13.92 -29.58 3.24
N SER A 255 14.11 -29.31 1.95
CA SER A 255 13.06 -29.53 0.95
C SER A 255 12.87 -31.03 0.72
N LEU A 256 11.61 -31.47 0.71
CA LEU A 256 11.19 -32.84 0.41
C LEU A 256 10.54 -32.95 -0.97
N ILE A 257 10.47 -31.85 -1.74
CA ILE A 257 9.76 -31.77 -3.02
C ILE A 257 10.22 -32.85 -4.00
N ASP A 258 11.54 -33.05 -4.16
CA ASP A 258 12.06 -34.08 -5.06
C ASP A 258 11.60 -35.49 -4.68
N ALA A 259 11.51 -35.78 -3.37
CA ALA A 259 11.04 -37.07 -2.88
C ALA A 259 9.53 -37.24 -3.12
N VAL A 260 8.75 -36.17 -2.92
CA VAL A 260 7.30 -36.16 -3.18
C VAL A 260 7.01 -36.30 -4.67
N ASN A 261 7.76 -35.60 -5.53
CA ASN A 261 7.60 -35.65 -6.98
C ASN A 261 7.79 -37.05 -7.55
N ARG A 262 8.71 -37.85 -6.99
CA ARG A 262 8.88 -39.26 -7.39
C ARG A 262 7.65 -40.14 -7.10
N GLN A 263 6.74 -39.69 -6.24
CA GLN A 263 5.51 -40.39 -5.88
C GLN A 263 4.28 -39.85 -6.63
N LEU A 264 4.42 -38.75 -7.37
CA LEU A 264 3.34 -38.18 -8.16
C LEU A 264 3.33 -38.82 -9.56
N LEU A 265 2.16 -39.31 -9.97
CA LEU A 265 2.00 -40.00 -11.26
C LEU A 265 1.70 -39.02 -12.41
N ASN A 266 0.92 -37.97 -12.15
CA ASN A 266 0.37 -37.08 -13.19
C ASN A 266 0.79 -35.61 -13.03
N GLY A 267 1.96 -35.35 -12.45
CA GLY A 267 2.45 -33.97 -12.29
C GLY A 267 3.65 -33.84 -11.37
N GLU A 268 4.02 -32.61 -11.08
CA GLU A 268 5.10 -32.25 -10.16
C GLU A 268 4.73 -31.05 -9.29
N ILE A 269 5.34 -30.98 -8.10
CA ILE A 269 5.37 -29.81 -7.25
C ILE A 269 6.61 -28.99 -7.60
N ARG A 270 6.45 -27.66 -7.73
CA ARG A 270 7.54 -26.72 -8.00
C ARG A 270 7.50 -25.55 -7.02
N GLU A 271 8.67 -25.20 -6.51
CA GLU A 271 8.89 -23.94 -5.80
C GLU A 271 9.34 -22.86 -6.79
N ASP A 272 8.63 -21.74 -6.85
CA ASP A 272 9.00 -20.65 -7.75
C ASP A 272 9.74 -19.52 -7.01
N LYS A 273 11.07 -19.64 -6.97
CA LYS A 273 11.96 -18.64 -6.36
C LYS A 273 12.08 -17.35 -7.18
N THR A 274 11.59 -17.33 -8.42
CA THR A 274 11.59 -16.12 -9.26
C THR A 274 10.54 -15.12 -8.81
N LEU A 275 9.42 -15.61 -8.26
CA LEU A 275 8.39 -14.76 -7.67
C LEU A 275 8.78 -14.25 -6.29
N ASN A 276 9.42 -15.09 -5.47
CA ASN A 276 9.90 -14.72 -4.16
C ASN A 276 11.02 -15.66 -3.68
N ALA A 277 12.20 -15.09 -3.43
CA ALA A 277 13.36 -15.88 -3.02
C ALA A 277 13.32 -16.29 -1.53
N ILE A 278 12.55 -15.60 -0.69
CA ILE A 278 12.51 -15.81 0.76
C ILE A 278 11.38 -16.77 1.14
N ASN A 279 10.17 -16.54 0.63
CA ASN A 279 9.01 -17.41 0.81
C ASN A 279 8.40 -17.75 -0.57
N PRO A 280 9.06 -18.63 -1.35
CA PRO A 280 8.60 -18.96 -2.69
C PRO A 280 7.21 -19.62 -2.64
N PRO A 281 6.29 -19.22 -3.55
CA PRO A 281 5.05 -19.96 -3.74
C PRO A 281 5.34 -21.37 -4.25
N ILE A 282 4.50 -22.30 -3.84
CA ILE A 282 4.58 -23.69 -4.22
C ILE A 282 3.41 -23.98 -5.15
N TYR A 283 3.70 -24.46 -6.34
CA TYR A 283 2.74 -24.79 -7.38
C TYR A 283 2.70 -26.30 -7.63
N TYR A 284 1.54 -26.82 -7.98
CA TYR A 284 1.40 -28.12 -8.62
C TYR A 284 1.21 -27.94 -10.12
N ARG A 285 2.04 -28.60 -10.91
CA ARG A 285 2.02 -28.64 -12.36
C ARG A 285 1.46 -29.99 -12.80
N ALA A 286 0.33 -29.98 -13.49
CA ALA A 286 -0.22 -31.19 -14.11
C ALA A 286 0.49 -31.48 -15.44
N TYR A 287 0.71 -32.76 -15.76
CA TYR A 287 1.24 -33.22 -17.05
C TYR A 287 0.15 -33.60 -18.05
#